data_AF-A0A1G7P135-F1
#
_entry.id   AF-A0A1G7P135-F1
#
_cell.length_a   1.000
_cell.length_b   1.000
_cell.length_c   1.000
_cell.angle_alpha   90.00
_cell.angle_beta   90.00
_cell.angle_gamma   90.00
#
_symmetry.space_group_name_H-M   'P 1'
#
loop_
_entity.id
_entity.type
_entity.pdbx_description
1 polymer ?
#
loop_
_entity_poly.entity_id
_entity_poly.type
_entity_poly.pdbx_seq_one_letter_code
_entity_poly.pdbx_strand_id
1 'polypeptide(L)'
;MTLLTKITDNNKNLIRIRHILSERWIGYPKAMKVLNNMEYLMLHPKTYRMPSMLLVAPTNNGKTILLHRFFDSYKPSITPDVSSAKIPIVYIQAPPTPNEKAFFINILAAFNAPFQKQNTTAQLQYQVMRILTNVETKILIIDEIHHLRHEVARIDSG
;
A
#
# COMPACT_ATOMS: atom_id res chain seq x y z
N MET A 1 -0.72 12.88 -51.31
CA MET A 1 0.32 12.43 -50.36
C MET A 1 0.32 13.28 -49.07
N THR A 2 -0.86 13.66 -48.55
CA THR A 2 -1.00 14.71 -47.50
C THR A 2 -1.92 14.29 -46.34
N LEU A 3 -2.78 13.28 -46.55
CA LEU A 3 -3.68 12.73 -45.52
C LEU A 3 -3.00 11.66 -44.67
N LEU A 4 -2.15 10.81 -45.27
CA LEU A 4 -1.42 9.76 -44.57
C LEU A 4 -0.40 10.34 -43.56
N THR A 5 0.27 11.44 -43.88
CA THR A 5 1.20 12.13 -42.97
C THR A 5 0.51 12.71 -41.74
N LYS A 6 -0.64 13.39 -41.90
CA LYS A 6 -1.43 13.94 -40.77
C LYS A 6 -1.96 12.87 -39.81
N ILE A 7 -2.40 11.71 -40.32
CA ILE A 7 -2.87 10.60 -39.47
C ILE A 7 -1.71 9.99 -38.67
N THR A 8 -0.52 9.90 -39.27
CA THR A 8 0.68 9.35 -38.63
C THR A 8 1.20 10.29 -37.53
N ASP A 9 1.17 11.60 -37.75
CA ASP A 9 1.56 12.61 -36.75
C ASP A 9 0.59 12.69 -35.57
N ASN A 10 -0.72 12.52 -35.81
CA ASN A 10 -1.71 12.49 -34.73
C ASN A 10 -1.50 11.26 -33.82
N ASN A 11 -1.22 10.10 -34.39
CA ASN A 11 -0.89 8.89 -33.61
C ASN A 11 0.41 9.04 -32.82
N LYS A 12 1.46 9.65 -33.39
CA LYS A 12 2.68 9.96 -32.65
C LYS A 12 2.43 10.91 -31.49
N ASN A 13 1.59 11.94 -31.66
CA ASN A 13 1.20 12.85 -30.59
C ASN A 13 0.40 12.14 -29.50
N LEU A 14 -0.55 11.28 -29.86
CA LEU A 14 -1.29 10.48 -28.88
C LEU A 14 -0.38 9.53 -28.10
N ILE A 15 0.59 8.90 -28.76
CA ILE A 15 1.61 8.05 -28.11
C ILE A 15 2.51 8.89 -27.18
N ARG A 16 2.92 10.10 -27.61
CA ARG A 16 3.73 11.02 -26.79
C ARG A 16 2.96 11.54 -25.58
N ILE A 17 1.71 11.95 -25.78
CA ILE A 17 0.79 12.38 -24.71
C ILE A 17 0.59 11.23 -23.74
N ARG A 18 0.34 10.01 -24.23
CA ARG A 18 0.22 8.81 -23.38
C ARG A 18 1.53 8.49 -22.64
N HIS A 19 2.69 8.73 -23.25
CA HIS A 19 4.00 8.58 -22.60
C HIS A 19 4.30 9.66 -21.56
N ILE A 20 3.74 10.86 -21.71
CA ILE A 20 3.84 11.96 -20.72
C ILE A 20 2.85 11.73 -19.57
N LEU A 21 1.65 11.27 -19.89
CA LEU A 21 0.60 10.94 -18.93
C LEU A 21 0.83 9.61 -18.22
N SER A 22 1.68 8.73 -18.75
CA SER A 22 2.04 7.48 -18.07
C SER A 22 2.89 7.79 -16.84
N GLU A 23 2.42 7.34 -15.68
CA GLU A 23 3.15 7.44 -14.41
C GLU A 23 4.54 6.82 -14.54
N ARG A 24 5.58 7.66 -14.59
CA ARG A 24 6.97 7.23 -14.69
C ARG A 24 7.70 7.52 -13.40
N TRP A 25 8.26 6.48 -12.80
CA TRP A 25 9.13 6.62 -11.64
C TRP A 25 10.45 7.29 -12.05
N ILE A 26 10.73 8.46 -11.47
CA ILE A 26 12.05 9.09 -11.52
C ILE A 26 12.72 8.74 -10.19
N GLY A 27 13.75 7.87 -10.23
CA GLY A 27 14.49 7.45 -9.04
C GLY A 27 15.39 8.54 -8.49
N TYR A 28 14.80 9.59 -7.92
CA TYR A 28 15.56 10.65 -7.27
C TYR A 28 16.18 10.15 -5.94
N PRO A 29 17.31 10.72 -5.48
CA PRO A 29 18.06 10.18 -4.33
C PRO A 29 17.23 9.96 -3.05
N LYS A 30 16.28 10.86 -2.77
CA LYS A 30 15.38 10.74 -1.62
C LYS A 30 14.43 9.54 -1.73
N ALA A 31 14.00 9.20 -2.94
CA ALA A 31 13.14 8.06 -3.22
C ALA A 31 13.87 6.73 -2.97
N MET A 32 15.13 6.65 -3.42
CA MET A 32 16.00 5.48 -3.16
C MET A 32 16.27 5.29 -1.67
N LYS A 33 16.45 6.38 -0.91
CA LYS A 33 16.61 6.30 0.55
C LYS A 33 15.37 5.69 1.24
N VAL A 34 14.17 6.05 0.78
CA VAL A 34 12.94 5.47 1.31
C VAL A 34 12.83 3.98 0.98
N LEU A 35 13.12 3.59 -0.27
CA LEU A 35 13.16 2.17 -0.67
C LEU A 35 14.16 1.37 0.19
N ASN A 36 15.38 1.86 0.36
CA ASN A 36 16.39 1.17 1.17
C ASN A 36 15.93 0.97 2.62
N ASN A 37 15.21 1.94 3.19
CA ASN A 37 14.65 1.80 4.52
C ASN A 37 13.48 0.78 4.55
N MET A 38 12.66 0.70 3.49
CA MET A 38 11.62 -0.32 3.37
C MET A 38 12.22 -1.73 3.23
N GLU A 39 13.29 -1.87 2.45
CA GLU A 39 14.08 -3.11 2.35
C GLU A 39 14.68 -3.51 3.71
N TYR A 40 15.21 -2.55 4.47
CA TYR A 40 15.68 -2.80 5.83
C TYR A 40 14.56 -3.37 6.73
N LEU A 41 13.34 -2.81 6.67
CA LEU A 41 12.21 -3.34 7.43
C LEU A 41 11.84 -4.77 7.00
N MET A 42 11.97 -5.10 5.72
CA MET A 42 11.63 -6.41 5.18
C MET A 42 12.60 -7.52 5.61
N LEU A 43 13.87 -7.17 5.76
CA LEU A 43 14.95 -8.06 6.22
C LEU A 43 15.10 -8.07 7.75
N HIS A 44 14.48 -7.12 8.46
CA HIS A 44 14.61 -6.99 9.90
C HIS A 44 14.13 -8.26 10.62
N PRO A 45 14.93 -8.84 11.54
CA PRO A 45 14.51 -10.02 12.30
C PRO A 45 13.30 -9.70 13.19
N LYS A 46 12.49 -10.71 13.51
CA LYS A 46 11.39 -10.53 14.46
C LYS A 46 11.96 -10.19 15.84
N THR A 47 11.49 -9.09 16.42
CA THR A 47 11.87 -8.63 17.76
C THR A 47 10.62 -8.22 18.54
N TYR A 48 10.75 -8.03 19.86
CA TYR A 48 9.64 -7.58 20.71
C TYR A 48 9.09 -6.20 20.33
N ARG A 49 9.89 -5.35 19.66
CA ARG A 49 9.46 -4.05 19.15
C ARG A 49 9.83 -3.94 17.68
N MET A 50 8.91 -4.38 16.84
CA MET A 50 9.08 -4.26 15.39
C MET A 50 9.18 -2.78 14.99
N PRO A 51 10.19 -2.40 14.18
CA PRO A 51 10.31 -1.04 13.69
C PRO A 51 9.15 -0.71 12.72
N SER A 52 8.74 0.55 12.70
CA SER A 52 7.74 1.08 11.78
C SER A 52 8.28 2.32 11.06
N MET A 53 7.69 2.65 9.91
CA MET A 53 8.05 3.83 9.13
C MET A 53 6.81 4.66 8.83
N LEU A 54 6.92 5.99 8.98
CA LEU A 54 5.93 6.95 8.51
C LEU A 54 6.49 7.78 7.35
N LEU A 55 5.85 7.69 6.18
CA LEU A 55 6.25 8.45 4.99
C LEU A 55 5.45 9.75 4.84
N VAL A 56 6.05 10.87 5.26
CA VAL A 56 5.48 12.21 5.10
C VAL A 56 6.07 12.91 3.88
N ALA A 57 5.21 13.31 2.96
CA ALA A 57 5.50 14.15 1.80
C ALA A 57 4.17 14.79 1.34
N PRO A 58 4.21 15.91 0.60
CA PRO A 58 3.00 16.53 0.07
C PRO A 58 2.26 15.59 -0.90
N THR A 59 0.97 15.85 -1.11
CA THR A 59 0.18 15.15 -2.14
C THR A 59 0.86 15.27 -3.51
N ASN A 60 0.64 14.28 -4.38
CA ASN A 60 1.17 14.25 -5.75
C ASN A 60 2.71 14.11 -5.90
N ASN A 61 3.43 13.68 -4.86
CA ASN A 61 4.90 13.44 -4.91
C ASN A 61 5.30 12.00 -5.27
N GLY A 62 4.37 11.22 -5.83
CA GLY A 62 4.65 9.83 -6.22
C GLY A 62 4.86 8.86 -5.05
N LYS A 63 4.32 9.15 -3.85
CA LYS A 63 4.34 8.21 -2.72
C LYS A 63 3.63 6.90 -3.06
N THR A 64 2.44 7.01 -3.64
CA THR A 64 1.65 5.86 -4.05
C THR A 64 2.45 5.01 -5.05
N ILE A 65 3.04 5.63 -6.07
CA ILE A 65 3.93 4.94 -7.04
C ILE A 65 5.11 4.26 -6.34
N LEU A 66 5.75 4.93 -5.38
CA LEU A 66 6.86 4.37 -4.60
C LEU A 66 6.45 3.14 -3.80
N LEU A 67 5.32 3.23 -3.08
CA LEU A 67 4.78 2.15 -2.26
C LEU A 67 4.34 0.96 -3.13
N HIS A 68 3.65 1.23 -4.25
CA HIS A 68 3.25 0.21 -5.22
C HIS A 68 4.46 -0.51 -5.81
N ARG A 69 5.51 0.23 -6.17
CA ARG A 69 6.75 -0.39 -6.68
C ARG A 69 7.39 -1.34 -5.66
N PHE A 70 7.43 -0.93 -4.39
CA PHE A 70 7.93 -1.80 -3.33
C PHE A 70 7.02 -3.02 -3.14
N PHE A 71 5.70 -2.84 -3.12
CA PHE A 71 4.72 -3.92 -3.06
C PHE A 71 4.89 -4.93 -4.22
N ASP A 72 5.01 -4.45 -5.46
CA ASP A 72 5.16 -5.27 -6.67
C ASP A 72 6.48 -6.07 -6.69
N SER A 73 7.49 -5.62 -5.94
CA SER A 73 8.77 -6.32 -5.79
C SER A 73 8.63 -7.60 -4.94
N TYR A 74 7.54 -7.72 -4.17
CA TYR A 74 7.29 -8.82 -3.25
C TYR A 74 5.98 -9.54 -3.55
N LYS A 75 6.01 -10.35 -4.61
CA LYS A 75 4.83 -11.10 -5.06
C LYS A 75 4.43 -12.19 -4.05
N PRO A 76 3.11 -12.45 -3.90
CA PRO A 76 2.63 -13.64 -3.22
C PRO A 76 3.22 -14.91 -3.83
N SER A 77 3.58 -15.86 -2.99
CA SER A 77 4.06 -17.18 -3.42
C SER A 77 3.26 -18.27 -2.72
N ILE A 78 2.95 -19.35 -3.45
CA ILE A 78 2.30 -20.53 -2.88
C ILE A 78 3.39 -21.58 -2.70
N THR A 79 3.55 -22.06 -1.47
CA THR A 79 4.51 -23.14 -1.20
C THR A 79 3.81 -24.48 -1.48
N PRO A 80 4.26 -25.29 -2.45
CA PRO A 80 3.57 -26.53 -2.83
C PRO A 80 3.46 -27.54 -1.69
N ASP A 81 4.45 -27.55 -0.80
CA ASP A 81 4.61 -28.52 0.30
C ASP A 81 3.64 -28.26 1.47
N VAL A 82 3.28 -26.99 1.71
CA VAL A 82 2.57 -26.58 2.95
C VAL A 82 1.10 -26.19 2.70
N SER A 83 0.64 -26.19 1.44
CA SER A 83 -0.66 -25.59 1.07
C SER A 83 -0.89 -24.19 1.69
N SER A 84 0.19 -23.45 1.92
CA SER A 84 0.16 -22.13 2.54
C SER A 84 0.62 -21.08 1.54
N ALA A 85 -0.20 -20.04 1.40
CA ALA A 85 0.15 -18.85 0.63
C ALA A 85 0.99 -17.92 1.52
N LYS A 86 2.16 -17.52 1.03
CA LYS A 86 3.00 -16.49 1.66
C LYS A 86 2.70 -15.15 1.01
N ILE A 87 2.18 -14.21 1.78
CA ILE A 87 1.85 -12.86 1.36
C ILE A 87 2.68 -11.90 2.22
N PRO A 88 3.93 -11.62 1.81
CA PRO A 88 4.90 -10.89 2.63
C PRO A 88 4.50 -9.43 2.88
N ILE A 89 3.82 -8.81 1.91
CA ILE A 89 3.39 -7.42 1.98
C ILE A 89 1.88 -7.35 1.73
N VAL A 90 1.19 -6.58 2.55
CA VAL A 90 -0.23 -6.24 2.37
C VAL A 90 -0.34 -4.74 2.20
N TYR A 91 -1.09 -4.31 1.19
CA TYR A 91 -1.37 -2.90 0.94
C TYR A 91 -2.82 -2.60 1.25
N ILE A 92 -3.07 -1.62 2.11
CA ILE A 92 -4.42 -1.11 2.38
C ILE A 92 -4.45 0.41 2.31
N GLN A 93 -5.63 0.94 1.98
CA GLN A 93 -5.93 2.35 2.18
C GLN A 93 -6.61 2.52 3.54
N ALA A 94 -6.18 3.53 4.30
CA ALA A 94 -6.84 3.91 5.54
C ALA A 94 -8.31 4.30 5.25
N PRO A 95 -9.26 3.94 6.12
CA PRO A 95 -10.63 4.38 5.96
C PRO A 95 -10.72 5.91 6.01
N PRO A 96 -11.67 6.54 5.28
CA PRO A 96 -11.81 7.99 5.22
C PRO A 96 -12.24 8.60 6.56
N THR A 97 -12.83 7.80 7.45
CA THR A 97 -13.16 8.17 8.82
C THR A 97 -12.35 7.33 9.80
N PRO A 98 -11.98 7.88 10.97
CA PRO A 98 -11.33 7.13 12.04
C PRO A 98 -12.31 6.09 12.60
N ASN A 99 -12.28 4.89 12.01
CA ASN A 99 -13.14 3.78 12.43
C ASN A 99 -12.32 2.49 12.44
N GLU A 100 -12.05 1.99 13.64
CA GLU A 100 -11.26 0.78 13.88
C GLU A 100 -11.89 -0.45 13.21
N LYS A 101 -13.22 -0.56 13.23
CA LYS A 101 -13.94 -1.65 12.56
C LYS A 101 -13.75 -1.59 11.04
N ALA A 102 -13.83 -0.40 10.46
CA ALA A 102 -13.58 -0.19 9.02
C ALA A 102 -12.13 -0.53 8.65
N PHE A 103 -11.17 -0.20 9.51
CA PHE A 103 -9.77 -0.55 9.31
C PHE A 103 -9.55 -2.06 9.22
N PHE A 104 -10.08 -2.84 10.16
CA PHE A 104 -9.97 -4.31 10.10
C PHE A 104 -10.70 -4.91 8.90
N ILE A 105 -11.86 -4.34 8.53
CA ILE A 105 -12.59 -4.75 7.32
C ILE A 105 -11.75 -4.50 6.06
N ASN A 106 -11.06 -3.37 5.94
CA ASN A 106 -10.19 -3.09 4.79
C ASN A 106 -9.05 -4.10 4.68
N ILE A 107 -8.47 -4.54 5.81
CA ILE A 107 -7.45 -5.60 5.79
C ILE A 107 -8.05 -6.93 5.33
N LEU A 108 -9.22 -7.32 5.85
CA LEU A 108 -9.89 -8.55 5.43
C LEU A 108 -10.27 -8.53 3.95
N ALA A 109 -10.71 -7.38 3.45
CA ALA A 109 -11.02 -7.16 2.04
C ALA A 109 -9.76 -7.32 1.15
N ALA A 110 -8.59 -6.85 1.59
CA ALA A 110 -7.34 -7.03 0.86
C ALA A 110 -6.95 -8.51 0.69
N PHE A 111 -7.41 -9.38 1.59
CA PHE A 111 -7.23 -10.84 1.49
C PHE A 111 -8.40 -11.57 0.81
N ASN A 112 -9.45 -10.87 0.38
CA ASN A 112 -10.73 -11.47 -0.01
C ASN A 112 -11.29 -12.42 1.06
N ALA A 113 -11.01 -12.14 2.34
CA ALA A 113 -11.46 -12.99 3.44
C ALA A 113 -12.92 -12.67 3.80
N PRO A 114 -13.77 -13.70 4.00
CA PRO A 114 -15.15 -13.47 4.39
C PRO A 114 -15.21 -12.90 5.81
N PHE A 115 -16.11 -11.94 6.02
CA PHE A 115 -16.41 -11.39 7.35
C PHE A 115 -17.91 -11.13 7.46
N GLN A 116 -18.42 -11.19 8.68
CA GLN A 116 -19.84 -10.95 8.95
C GLN A 116 -20.03 -9.52 9.46
N LYS A 117 -21.09 -8.84 9.01
CA LYS A 117 -21.38 -7.44 9.42
C LYS A 117 -21.58 -7.32 10.93
N GLN A 118 -22.15 -8.34 11.56
CA GLN A 118 -22.38 -8.44 13.00
C GLN A 118 -21.12 -8.67 13.84
N ASN A 119 -19.98 -8.99 13.23
CA ASN A 119 -18.76 -9.23 14.00
C ASN A 119 -18.38 -7.98 14.81
N THR A 120 -17.98 -8.20 16.05
CA THR A 120 -17.42 -7.16 16.91
C THR A 120 -16.03 -6.78 16.42
N THR A 121 -15.55 -5.60 16.82
CA THR A 121 -14.19 -5.14 16.48
C THR A 121 -13.13 -6.15 16.94
N ALA A 122 -13.28 -6.71 18.14
CA ALA A 122 -12.36 -7.72 18.68
C ALA A 122 -12.34 -9.02 17.85
N GLN A 123 -13.50 -9.47 17.36
CA GLN A 123 -13.58 -10.65 16.48
C GLN A 123 -12.87 -10.41 15.15
N LEU A 124 -13.06 -9.22 14.55
CA LEU A 124 -12.39 -8.84 13.30
C LEU A 124 -10.88 -8.72 13.50
N GLN A 125 -10.44 -8.08 14.59
CA GLN A 125 -9.02 -7.99 14.95
C GLN A 125 -8.39 -9.37 15.08
N TYR A 126 -9.03 -10.28 15.82
CA TYR A 126 -8.54 -11.65 15.98
C TYR A 126 -8.42 -12.38 14.63
N GLN A 127 -9.43 -12.24 13.77
CA GLN A 127 -9.42 -12.83 12.43
C GLN A 127 -8.26 -12.26 11.57
N VAL A 128 -8.06 -10.94 11.59
CA VAL A 128 -6.96 -10.28 10.88
C VAL A 128 -5.61 -10.78 11.37
N MET A 129 -5.40 -10.84 12.69
CA MET A 129 -4.14 -11.34 13.28
C MET A 129 -3.85 -12.78 12.86
N ARG A 130 -4.88 -13.64 12.85
CA ARG A 130 -4.73 -15.02 12.38
C ARG A 130 -4.32 -15.10 10.92
N ILE A 131 -4.98 -14.34 10.04
CA ILE A 131 -4.67 -14.35 8.60
C ILE A 131 -3.25 -13.86 8.36
N LEU A 132 -2.88 -12.70 8.91
CA LEU A 132 -1.53 -12.13 8.77
C LEU A 132 -0.43 -13.10 9.26
N THR A 133 -0.70 -13.82 10.35
CA THR A 133 0.24 -14.82 10.88
C THR A 133 0.35 -16.02 9.96
N ASN A 134 -0.79 -16.55 9.48
CA ASN A 134 -0.83 -17.74 8.63
C ASN A 134 -0.17 -17.53 7.27
N VAL A 135 -0.30 -16.34 6.70
CA VAL A 135 0.31 -16.00 5.40
C VAL A 135 1.70 -15.37 5.54
N GLU A 136 2.26 -15.38 6.74
CA GLU A 136 3.59 -14.85 7.06
C GLU A 136 3.79 -13.39 6.60
N THR A 137 2.78 -12.53 6.75
CA THR A 137 2.94 -11.11 6.41
C THR A 137 4.02 -10.47 7.27
N LYS A 138 4.95 -9.78 6.61
CA LYS A 138 6.05 -9.05 7.24
C LYS A 138 5.79 -7.55 7.30
N ILE A 139 5.16 -6.98 6.28
CA ILE A 139 4.90 -5.55 6.17
C ILE A 139 3.41 -5.31 5.86
N LEU A 140 2.78 -4.45 6.65
CA LEU A 140 1.48 -3.86 6.35
C LEU A 140 1.68 -2.41 5.92
N ILE A 141 1.45 -2.12 4.64
CA ILE A 141 1.46 -0.77 4.10
C ILE A 141 0.08 -0.17 4.27
N ILE A 142 0.02 1.02 4.88
CA ILE A 142 -1.22 1.77 5.08
C ILE A 142 -1.06 3.13 4.40
N ASP A 143 -1.74 3.31 3.28
CA ASP A 143 -1.76 4.59 2.57
C ASP A 143 -2.83 5.52 3.16
N GLU A 144 -2.62 6.84 3.01
CA GLU A 144 -3.57 7.88 3.46
C GLU A 144 -3.90 7.83 4.98
N ILE A 145 -2.97 7.34 5.81
CA ILE A 145 -3.13 7.21 7.28
C ILE A 145 -3.56 8.51 7.99
N HIS A 146 -3.36 9.67 7.36
CA HIS A 146 -3.74 10.95 7.93
C HIS A 146 -5.26 11.13 8.11
N HIS A 147 -6.10 10.35 7.41
CA HIS A 147 -7.55 10.30 7.67
C HIS A 147 -7.88 9.80 9.09
N LEU A 148 -6.98 9.03 9.72
CA LEU A 148 -7.17 8.58 11.11
C LEU A 148 -6.88 9.69 12.15
N ARG A 149 -6.35 10.85 11.76
CA ARG A 149 -5.91 11.93 12.69
C ARG A 149 -6.97 12.97 13.02
N HIS A 150 -8.25 12.75 12.71
CA HIS A 150 -9.30 13.73 13.04
C HIS A 150 -9.90 13.58 14.46
N GLU A 151 -9.47 12.60 15.25
CA GLU A 151 -10.05 12.31 16.57
C GLU A 151 -9.08 12.47 17.75
N VAL A 152 -8.12 13.41 17.64
CA VAL A 152 -7.48 13.96 18.83
C VAL A 152 -8.06 15.36 19.01
N ALA A 153 -8.92 15.50 20.03
CA ALA A 153 -9.43 16.76 20.49
C ALA A 153 -8.31 17.80 20.50
N ARG A 154 -8.54 18.91 19.80
CA ARG A 154 -7.86 20.16 20.08
C ARG A 154 -8.14 20.46 21.56
N ILE A 155 -7.17 20.18 22.42
CA ILE A 155 -7.10 20.89 23.69
C ILE A 155 -6.45 22.22 23.30
N ASP A 156 -7.33 23.19 23.03
CA ASP A 156 -6.95 24.59 22.92
C ASP A 156 -6.17 24.94 24.19
N SER A 157 -4.90 25.27 24.00
CA SER A 157 -4.10 25.93 25.03
C SER A 157 -4.14 27.41 24.70
N GLY A 158 -4.80 28.17 25.57
CA GLY A 158 -4.66 29.63 25.60
C GLY A 158 -3.26 30.08 25.98
#